data_AF-A0A4U0URW3-F1
#
_entry.id   AF-A0A4U0URW3-F1
#
_cell.length_a   1.000
_cell.length_b   1.000
_cell.length_c   1.000
_cell.angle_alpha   90.00
_cell.angle_beta   90.00
_cell.angle_gamma   90.00
#
_symmetry.space_group_name_H-M   'P 1'
#
loop_
_entity.id
_entity.type
_entity.pdbx_description
1 polymer ?
#
loop_
_entity_poly.entity_id
_entity_poly.type
_entity_poly.pdbx_seq_one_letter_code
_entity_poly.pdbx_strand_id
1 'polypeptide(L)'
;MWVMAFVDRRCRPETEAWVFGVWEAEGGGLVAGSERQREAERLMRGVVDVMKSLPLLPSIHGPSDVPDGEQRDVVGYSANDYRAHAGNPEIMLWGAVHERTVPILLGLGVVALQFRAGMMPNHTFVFDVAEMPTPPQLPKGLIWGELQPQHLALVRSRTQIPRQERTMADLPNLAIFPSKLATAAPIAWAFVGLDGSLTTLHVEPEWRGRGLAKAMTTKLFRECMDGFWEEGVRTKWAHGYVVVGNEASARMCRSLGGNAAWECYWLRVDLGKGYNMASGANRDASDECFKEIRAV
;
A
#
# COMPACT_ATOMS: atom_id res chain seq x y z
N MET A 1 -19.50 15.99 9.54
CA MET A 1 -18.47 15.29 8.74
C MET A 1 -18.31 13.85 9.24
N TRP A 2 -17.69 12.94 8.50
CA TRP A 2 -17.50 11.55 8.96
C TRP A 2 -16.14 10.99 8.49
N VAL A 3 -15.72 9.94 9.21
CA VAL A 3 -14.52 9.15 8.94
C VAL A 3 -14.86 7.67 9.14
N MET A 4 -14.31 6.82 8.29
CA MET A 4 -14.39 5.37 8.41
C MET A 4 -12.98 4.80 8.50
N ALA A 5 -12.81 3.74 9.29
CA ALA A 5 -11.56 3.00 9.39
C ALA A 5 -11.84 1.51 9.39
N PHE A 6 -11.13 0.76 8.56
CA PHE A 6 -10.93 -0.68 8.75
C PHE A 6 -9.71 -0.87 9.66
N VAL A 7 -9.84 -1.72 10.67
CA VAL A 7 -8.76 -1.99 11.63
C VAL A 7 -8.65 -3.47 11.90
N ASP A 8 -7.46 -4.04 11.71
CA ASP A 8 -7.13 -5.40 12.13
C ASP A 8 -5.80 -5.40 12.89
N ARG A 9 -5.85 -5.48 14.22
CA ARG A 9 -4.64 -5.57 15.06
C ARG A 9 -3.96 -6.94 14.99
N ARG A 10 -4.57 -7.97 14.38
CA ARG A 10 -4.03 -9.35 14.28
C ARG A 10 -2.99 -9.51 13.17
N CYS A 11 -2.82 -8.51 12.30
CA CYS A 11 -1.79 -8.50 11.26
C CYS A 11 -0.53 -7.74 11.68
N ARG A 12 -0.45 -7.25 12.94
CA ARG A 12 0.71 -6.51 13.44
C ARG A 12 2.02 -7.26 13.14
N PRO A 13 3.03 -6.61 12.55
CA PRO A 13 3.17 -5.18 12.26
C PRO A 13 3.03 -4.86 10.76
N GLU A 14 2.29 -5.67 9.99
CA GLU A 14 1.91 -5.35 8.61
C GLU A 14 0.90 -4.17 8.58
N THR A 15 0.22 -3.92 7.46
CA THR A 15 -0.79 -2.85 7.42
C THR A 15 -1.98 -3.21 8.32
N GLU A 16 -2.15 -2.47 9.41
CA GLU A 16 -3.16 -2.71 10.45
C GLU A 16 -4.41 -1.85 10.28
N ALA A 17 -4.35 -0.75 9.50
CA ALA A 17 -5.50 0.08 9.22
C ALA A 17 -5.50 0.70 7.83
N TRP A 18 -6.72 0.89 7.32
CA TRP A 18 -7.03 1.78 6.20
C TRP A 18 -8.09 2.76 6.68
N VAL A 19 -7.91 4.03 6.36
CA VAL A 19 -8.78 5.13 6.83
C VAL A 19 -9.23 5.93 5.63
N PHE A 20 -10.51 6.32 5.65
CA PHE A 20 -11.10 7.25 4.70
C PHE A 20 -11.85 8.34 5.46
N GLY A 21 -11.47 9.60 5.21
CA GLY A 21 -12.25 10.76 5.62
C GLY A 21 -13.02 11.38 4.46
N VAL A 22 -14.24 11.85 4.68
CA VAL A 22 -15.05 12.46 3.60
C VAL A 22 -14.35 13.68 2.93
N TRP A 23 -13.44 14.36 3.63
CA TRP A 23 -12.62 15.45 3.08
C TRP A 23 -11.66 15.00 1.97
N GLU A 24 -11.38 13.71 1.84
CA GLU A 24 -10.57 13.15 0.77
C GLU A 24 -11.28 13.27 -0.59
N ALA A 25 -12.61 13.14 -0.61
CA ALA A 25 -13.43 13.22 -1.82
C ALA A 25 -13.87 14.66 -2.20
N GLU A 26 -13.77 15.62 -1.28
CA GLU A 26 -14.26 17.00 -1.51
C GLU A 26 -13.29 17.82 -2.36
N GLY A 27 -13.77 18.53 -3.39
CA GLY A 27 -12.90 19.44 -4.15
C GLY A 27 -12.32 20.56 -3.28
N GLY A 28 -11.01 20.85 -3.41
CA GLY A 28 -10.36 22.01 -2.77
C GLY A 28 -9.73 21.77 -1.39
N GLY A 29 -9.87 20.58 -0.80
CA GLY A 29 -9.24 20.21 0.46
C GLY A 29 -9.70 21.04 1.67
N LEU A 30 -9.09 20.80 2.84
CA LEU A 30 -9.42 21.51 4.07
C LEU A 30 -8.63 22.82 4.17
N VAL A 31 -9.34 23.94 4.29
CA VAL A 31 -8.73 25.26 4.50
C VAL A 31 -8.14 25.36 5.91
N ALA A 32 -6.89 25.81 6.02
CA ALA A 32 -6.21 25.98 7.29
C ALA A 32 -6.97 26.94 8.23
N GLY A 33 -7.14 26.56 9.49
CA GLY A 33 -7.88 27.32 10.50
C GLY A 33 -9.41 27.31 10.34
N SER A 34 -9.95 26.59 9.36
CA SER A 34 -11.41 26.48 9.18
C SER A 34 -12.06 25.61 10.27
N GLU A 35 -13.36 25.81 10.48
CA GLU A 35 -14.15 24.94 11.35
C GLU A 35 -14.15 23.48 10.88
N ARG A 36 -14.23 23.28 9.55
CA ARG A 36 -14.15 21.94 8.95
C ARG A 36 -12.82 21.26 9.25
N GLN A 37 -11.69 21.97 9.17
CA GLN A 37 -10.40 21.39 9.55
C GLN A 37 -10.40 20.96 11.03
N ARG A 38 -10.91 21.80 11.94
CA ARG A 38 -11.01 21.46 13.37
C ARG A 38 -11.92 20.25 13.62
N GLU A 39 -13.00 20.12 12.87
CA GLU A 39 -13.88 18.95 12.92
C GLU A 39 -13.13 17.69 12.42
N ALA A 40 -12.29 17.79 11.39
CA ALA A 40 -11.53 16.66 10.84
C ALA A 40 -10.46 16.19 11.81
N GLU A 41 -9.74 17.14 12.42
CA GLU A 41 -8.79 16.86 13.49
C GLU A 41 -9.46 16.20 14.70
N ARG A 42 -10.67 16.63 15.08
CA ARG A 42 -11.44 16.02 16.17
C ARG A 42 -11.86 14.60 15.83
N LEU A 43 -12.39 14.37 14.63
CA LEU A 43 -12.78 13.04 14.17
C LEU A 43 -11.58 12.10 14.10
N MET A 44 -10.46 12.55 13.54
CA MET A 44 -9.26 11.73 13.46
C MET A 44 -8.64 11.44 14.81
N ARG A 45 -8.66 12.41 15.74
CA ARG A 45 -8.29 12.16 17.13
C ARG A 45 -9.15 11.04 17.73
N GLY A 46 -10.47 11.08 17.52
CA GLY A 46 -11.38 10.04 17.97
C GLY A 46 -11.04 8.66 17.40
N VAL A 47 -10.70 8.57 16.11
CA VAL A 47 -10.24 7.30 15.50
C VAL A 47 -8.97 6.78 16.15
N VAL A 48 -7.97 7.66 16.37
CA VAL A 48 -6.73 7.28 17.04
C VAL A 48 -7.00 6.83 18.48
N ASP A 49 -7.86 7.53 19.24
CA ASP A 49 -8.26 7.15 20.60
C ASP A 49 -8.94 5.77 20.64
N VAL A 50 -9.83 5.49 19.69
CA VAL A 50 -10.43 4.16 19.55
C VAL A 50 -9.36 3.11 19.30
N MET A 51 -8.43 3.34 18.36
CA MET A 51 -7.35 2.38 18.08
C MET A 51 -6.40 2.16 19.25
N LYS A 52 -6.14 3.19 20.07
CA LYS A 52 -5.38 3.09 21.32
C LYS A 52 -6.07 2.20 22.35
N SER A 53 -7.41 2.19 22.36
CA SER A 53 -8.20 1.38 23.28
C SER A 53 -8.35 -0.09 22.86
N LEU A 54 -8.00 -0.44 21.62
CA LEU A 54 -8.08 -1.82 21.14
C LEU A 54 -7.01 -2.71 21.78
N PRO A 55 -7.30 -4.02 21.98
CA PRO A 55 -6.32 -4.95 22.51
C PRO A 55 -5.03 -4.98 21.69
N LEU A 56 -3.90 -4.91 22.39
CA LEU A 56 -2.59 -5.15 21.79
C LEU A 56 -2.37 -6.65 21.66
N LEU A 57 -2.20 -7.12 20.43
CA LEU A 57 -1.93 -8.51 20.12
C LEU A 57 -0.43 -8.74 19.83
N PRO A 58 0.08 -9.96 20.03
CA PRO A 58 1.44 -10.32 19.65
C PRO A 58 1.70 -10.05 18.17
N SER A 59 2.94 -9.67 17.85
CA SER A 59 3.40 -9.59 16.46
C SER A 59 3.29 -10.96 15.79
N ILE A 60 2.83 -10.98 14.53
CA ILE A 60 2.85 -12.19 13.69
C ILE A 60 4.24 -12.47 13.11
N HIS A 61 5.15 -11.51 13.18
CA HIS A 61 6.56 -11.70 12.86
C HIS A 61 7.30 -12.17 14.11
N GLY A 62 8.02 -13.28 13.99
CA GLY A 62 8.93 -13.78 15.02
C GLY A 62 10.32 -13.13 14.94
N PRO A 63 11.17 -13.27 15.98
CA PRO A 63 12.54 -12.74 15.99
C PRO A 63 13.42 -13.29 14.86
N SER A 64 13.10 -14.47 14.33
CA SER A 64 13.82 -15.16 13.24
C SER A 64 13.39 -14.74 11.84
N ASP A 65 12.34 -13.93 11.68
CA ASP A 65 11.82 -13.51 10.37
C ASP A 65 12.62 -12.37 9.74
N VAL A 66 13.82 -12.07 10.26
CA VAL A 66 14.73 -11.03 9.76
C VAL A 66 15.34 -11.52 8.44
N PRO A 67 15.02 -10.88 7.30
CA PRO A 67 15.76 -11.12 6.07
C PRO A 67 17.14 -10.49 6.24
N ASP A 68 18.18 -11.28 6.02
CA ASP A 68 19.54 -10.78 5.96
C ASP A 68 19.73 -10.12 4.59
N GLY A 69 19.73 -8.79 4.54
CA GLY A 69 19.83 -8.10 3.25
C GLY A 69 19.86 -6.59 3.34
N GLU A 70 20.99 -6.00 2.97
CA GLU A 70 21.13 -4.56 2.72
C GLU A 70 20.66 -4.15 1.32
N GLN A 71 20.09 -5.07 0.54
CA GLN A 71 19.61 -4.75 -0.80
C GLN A 71 18.49 -3.71 -0.71
N ARG A 72 18.66 -2.63 -1.46
CA ARG A 72 17.70 -1.52 -1.50
C ARG A 72 16.78 -1.65 -2.71
N ASP A 73 15.53 -1.25 -2.54
CA ASP A 73 14.56 -1.14 -3.61
C ASP A 73 14.80 0.11 -4.49
N VAL A 74 13.88 0.36 -5.42
CA VAL A 74 13.98 1.47 -6.38
C VAL A 74 13.93 2.86 -5.75
N VAL A 75 13.49 2.97 -4.50
CA VAL A 75 13.46 4.23 -3.73
C VAL A 75 14.48 4.22 -2.58
N GLY A 76 15.37 3.23 -2.56
CA GLY A 76 16.50 3.19 -1.65
C GLY A 76 16.20 2.55 -0.30
N TYR A 77 15.07 1.87 -0.09
CA TYR A 77 14.77 1.21 1.19
C TYR A 77 15.10 -0.28 1.19
N SER A 78 15.67 -0.75 2.30
CA SER A 78 15.95 -2.16 2.58
C SER A 78 14.80 -2.81 3.34
N ALA A 79 14.81 -4.14 3.45
CA ALA A 79 13.88 -4.87 4.31
C ALA A 79 13.93 -4.42 5.77
N ASN A 80 15.10 -4.00 6.26
CA ASN A 80 15.27 -3.49 7.62
C ASN A 80 14.57 -2.15 7.81
N ASP A 81 14.61 -1.26 6.82
CA ASP A 81 13.90 0.03 6.87
C ASP A 81 12.38 -0.19 6.98
N TYR A 82 11.83 -1.14 6.20
CA TYR A 82 10.40 -1.47 6.27
C TYR A 82 9.97 -2.11 7.58
N ARG A 83 10.85 -2.94 8.20
CA ARG A 83 10.59 -3.64 9.47
C ARG A 83 10.97 -2.85 10.71
N ALA A 84 11.52 -1.63 10.58
CA ALA A 84 12.06 -0.88 11.70
C ALA A 84 11.07 -0.69 12.87
N HIS A 85 9.76 -0.68 12.60
CA HIS A 85 8.72 -0.57 13.62
C HIS A 85 8.24 -1.91 14.20
N ALA A 86 8.62 -3.05 13.62
CA ALA A 86 8.04 -4.36 13.93
C ALA A 86 8.16 -4.75 15.42
N GLY A 87 9.26 -4.32 16.07
CA GLY A 87 9.49 -4.55 17.48
C GLY A 87 8.73 -3.62 18.42
N ASN A 88 8.19 -2.50 17.93
CA ASN A 88 7.54 -1.50 18.78
C ASN A 88 6.01 -1.74 18.83
N PRO A 89 5.42 -2.08 20.00
CA PRO A 89 3.99 -2.33 20.14
C PRO A 89 3.10 -1.09 20.02
N GLU A 90 3.68 0.10 20.20
CA GLU A 90 2.96 1.37 20.13
C GLU A 90 2.85 1.88 18.70
N ILE A 91 3.66 1.36 17.77
CA ILE A 91 3.62 1.77 16.37
C ILE A 91 2.67 0.88 15.59
N MET A 92 1.72 1.53 14.93
CA MET A 92 0.76 0.91 14.04
C MET A 92 1.01 1.38 12.61
N LEU A 93 1.01 0.47 11.63
CA LEU A 93 1.18 0.83 10.22
C LEU A 93 -0.19 1.07 9.57
N TRP A 94 -0.42 2.29 9.10
CA TRP A 94 -1.62 2.69 8.37
C TRP A 94 -1.29 2.73 6.88
N GLY A 95 -2.05 2.00 6.08
CA GLY A 95 -1.85 1.87 4.64
C GLY A 95 -2.70 2.86 3.85
N ALA A 96 -2.19 3.21 2.68
CA ALA A 96 -2.87 4.07 1.70
C ALA A 96 -3.48 5.36 2.30
N VAL A 97 -2.81 5.97 3.28
CA VAL A 97 -3.27 7.22 3.90
C VAL A 97 -3.24 8.32 2.85
N HIS A 98 -4.40 8.90 2.55
CA HIS A 98 -4.54 9.93 1.54
C HIS A 98 -3.71 11.18 1.86
N GLU A 99 -3.12 11.83 0.85
CA GLU A 99 -2.32 13.07 0.97
C GLU A 99 -3.01 14.18 1.79
N ARG A 100 -4.35 14.21 1.78
CA ARG A 100 -5.16 15.19 2.54
C ARG A 100 -5.36 14.83 4.01
N THR A 101 -5.19 13.56 4.35
CA THR A 101 -5.28 13.04 5.72
C THR A 101 -3.93 13.12 6.43
N VAL A 102 -2.82 13.08 5.68
CA VAL A 102 -1.46 13.23 6.23
C VAL A 102 -1.27 14.51 7.06
N PRO A 103 -1.64 15.72 6.59
CA PRO A 103 -1.49 16.95 7.39
C PRO A 103 -2.29 16.96 8.70
N ILE A 104 -3.42 16.25 8.74
CA ILE A 104 -4.22 16.12 9.96
C ILE A 104 -3.45 15.28 10.99
N LEU A 105 -2.94 14.12 10.58
CA LEU A 105 -2.17 13.23 11.46
C LEU A 105 -0.86 13.88 11.94
N LEU A 106 -0.18 14.60 11.07
CA LEU A 106 0.98 15.42 11.42
C LEU A 106 0.60 16.50 12.45
N GLY A 107 -0.51 17.21 12.21
CA GLY A 107 -1.03 18.22 13.13
C GLY A 107 -1.37 17.67 14.52
N LEU A 108 -1.84 16.43 14.59
CA LEU A 108 -2.10 15.72 15.84
C LEU A 108 -0.82 15.28 16.57
N GLY A 109 0.33 15.22 15.89
CA GLY A 109 1.61 14.82 16.47
C GLY A 109 1.81 13.31 16.60
N VAL A 110 0.95 12.51 15.95
CA VAL A 110 0.92 11.04 16.11
C VAL A 110 1.73 10.30 15.06
N VAL A 111 2.31 10.98 14.06
CA VAL A 111 3.16 10.33 13.05
C VAL A 111 4.56 10.08 13.64
N ALA A 112 5.08 8.87 13.45
CA ALA A 112 6.42 8.47 13.88
C ALA A 112 7.47 8.80 12.81
N LEU A 113 7.83 10.08 12.73
CA LEU A 113 8.72 10.65 11.70
C LEU A 113 10.14 10.05 11.68
N GLN A 114 10.56 9.36 12.74
CA GLN A 114 11.82 8.62 12.76
C GLN A 114 11.87 7.46 11.75
N PHE A 115 10.70 6.97 11.30
CA PHE A 115 10.60 5.91 10.30
C PHE A 115 10.33 6.50 8.92
N ARG A 116 11.38 6.68 8.12
CA ARG A 116 11.29 7.30 6.80
C ARG A 116 10.68 6.39 5.73
N ALA A 117 10.92 5.07 5.78
CA ALA A 117 10.27 4.13 4.88
C ALA A 117 8.75 4.31 4.96
N GLY A 118 8.03 4.41 3.84
CA GLY A 118 6.57 4.65 3.83
C GLY A 118 6.12 6.12 3.90
N MET A 119 7.01 7.07 4.21
CA MET A 119 6.76 8.50 4.01
C MET A 119 6.93 8.95 2.56
N MET A 120 7.48 8.08 1.70
CA MET A 120 7.51 8.33 0.26
C MET A 120 6.10 8.24 -0.31
N PRO A 121 5.66 9.24 -1.10
CA PRO A 121 4.35 9.20 -1.73
C PRO A 121 4.26 8.04 -2.71
N ASN A 122 3.05 7.51 -2.83
CA ASN A 122 2.68 6.55 -3.87
C ASN A 122 1.57 7.17 -4.70
N HIS A 123 1.73 7.18 -6.02
CA HIS A 123 0.61 7.40 -6.91
C HIS A 123 -0.42 6.28 -6.71
N THR A 124 -1.66 6.67 -6.43
CA THR A 124 -2.80 5.75 -6.49
C THR A 124 -3.32 5.74 -7.91
N PHE A 125 -2.98 4.67 -8.64
CA PHE A 125 -3.51 4.42 -9.97
C PHE A 125 -4.88 3.75 -9.87
N VAL A 126 -5.87 4.29 -10.57
CA VAL A 126 -7.23 3.75 -10.64
C VAL A 126 -7.55 3.32 -12.08
N PHE A 127 -8.22 2.19 -12.23
CA PHE A 127 -8.51 1.55 -13.52
C PHE A 127 -9.99 1.21 -13.61
N ASP A 128 -10.64 1.58 -14.72
CA ASP A 128 -11.91 0.96 -15.11
C ASP A 128 -11.57 -0.37 -15.81
N VAL A 129 -11.88 -1.49 -15.16
CA VAL A 129 -11.49 -2.83 -15.63
C VAL A 129 -12.11 -3.16 -17.01
N ALA A 130 -13.28 -2.59 -17.31
CA ALA A 130 -13.94 -2.79 -18.59
C ALA A 130 -13.22 -2.07 -19.73
N GLU A 131 -12.68 -0.88 -19.46
CA GLU A 131 -11.98 -0.03 -20.44
C GLU A 131 -10.50 -0.36 -20.60
N MET A 132 -9.96 -1.28 -19.77
CA MET A 132 -8.57 -1.73 -19.91
C MET A 132 -8.32 -2.37 -21.28
N PRO A 133 -7.13 -2.14 -21.88
CA PRO A 133 -6.80 -2.74 -23.16
C PRO A 133 -6.74 -4.27 -23.07
N THR A 134 -7.01 -4.96 -24.18
CA THR A 134 -6.84 -6.42 -24.23
C THR A 134 -5.37 -6.78 -23.93
N PRO A 135 -5.11 -7.71 -23.00
CA PRO A 135 -3.74 -8.08 -22.66
C PRO A 135 -3.05 -8.73 -23.86
N PRO A 136 -1.73 -8.51 -24.03
CA PRO A 136 -0.94 -9.31 -24.96
C PRO A 136 -1.11 -10.80 -24.64
N GLN A 137 -1.22 -11.64 -25.67
CA GLN A 137 -1.18 -13.08 -25.46
C GLN A 137 0.18 -13.48 -24.88
N LEU A 138 0.18 -14.52 -24.06
CA LEU A 138 1.43 -15.06 -23.54
C LEU A 138 2.33 -15.56 -24.68
N PRO A 139 3.63 -15.24 -24.67
CA PRO A 139 4.61 -15.86 -25.54
C PRO A 139 4.51 -17.39 -25.54
N LYS A 140 4.76 -18.01 -26.69
CA LYS A 140 4.71 -19.48 -26.86
C LYS A 140 5.58 -20.18 -25.80
N GLY A 141 5.01 -21.20 -25.17
CA GLY A 141 5.65 -21.99 -24.12
C GLY A 141 5.36 -21.52 -22.70
N LEU A 142 4.93 -20.26 -22.54
CA LEU A 142 4.51 -19.76 -21.24
C LEU A 142 3.07 -20.15 -20.93
N ILE A 143 2.78 -20.37 -19.65
CA ILE A 143 1.44 -20.74 -19.18
C ILE A 143 1.04 -19.90 -17.97
N TRP A 144 -0.26 -19.72 -17.79
CA TRP A 144 -0.84 -19.19 -16.56
C TRP A 144 -0.91 -20.27 -15.48
N GLY A 145 -0.86 -19.83 -14.23
CA GLY A 145 -1.17 -20.68 -13.07
C GLY A 145 -1.30 -19.84 -11.80
N GLU A 146 -1.52 -20.52 -10.69
CA GLU A 146 -1.55 -19.93 -9.36
C GLU A 146 -0.25 -20.25 -8.63
N LEU A 147 0.17 -19.34 -7.76
CA LEU A 147 1.24 -19.61 -6.81
C LEU A 147 0.79 -20.66 -5.80
N GLN A 148 1.70 -21.55 -5.46
CA GLN A 148 1.53 -22.60 -4.49
C GLN A 148 2.47 -22.31 -3.31
N PRO A 149 2.28 -22.92 -2.12
CA PRO A 149 3.11 -22.66 -0.96
C PRO A 149 4.62 -22.73 -1.24
N GLN A 150 5.06 -23.69 -2.06
CA GLN A 150 6.48 -23.83 -2.44
C GLN A 150 7.05 -22.65 -3.24
N HIS A 151 6.21 -21.80 -3.83
CA HIS A 151 6.65 -20.62 -4.59
C HIS A 151 6.82 -19.37 -3.72
N LEU A 152 6.27 -19.35 -2.50
CA LEU A 152 6.22 -18.14 -1.66
C LEU A 152 7.60 -17.69 -1.18
N ALA A 153 8.52 -18.62 -0.96
CA ALA A 153 9.92 -18.29 -0.62
C ALA A 153 10.60 -17.47 -1.74
N LEU A 154 10.35 -17.83 -3.01
CA LEU A 154 10.85 -17.06 -4.15
C LEU A 154 10.24 -15.66 -4.17
N VAL A 155 8.91 -15.56 -4.02
CA VAL A 155 8.22 -14.27 -3.98
C VAL A 155 8.82 -13.34 -2.92
N ARG A 156 9.05 -13.86 -1.69
CA ARG A 156 9.66 -13.11 -0.59
C ARG A 156 11.07 -12.64 -0.91
N SER A 157 11.86 -13.47 -1.60
CA SER A 157 13.22 -13.12 -2.00
C SER A 157 13.30 -11.97 -3.02
N ARG A 158 12.17 -11.55 -3.61
CA ARG A 158 12.09 -10.51 -4.65
C ARG A 158 11.47 -9.20 -4.18
N THR A 159 11.19 -9.05 -2.89
CA THR A 159 10.60 -7.85 -2.30
C THR A 159 11.30 -7.46 -1.00
N GLN A 160 11.53 -6.16 -0.80
CA GLN A 160 11.99 -5.62 0.49
C GLN A 160 10.83 -5.46 1.48
N ILE A 161 9.59 -5.35 0.99
CA ILE A 161 8.40 -5.25 1.84
C ILE A 161 8.19 -6.60 2.55
N PRO A 162 8.16 -6.61 3.90
CA PRO A 162 8.15 -7.83 4.70
C PRO A 162 6.76 -8.46 4.74
N ARG A 163 6.43 -9.26 3.72
CA ARG A 163 5.17 -10.01 3.68
C ARG A 163 5.28 -11.38 4.33
N GLN A 164 4.24 -11.78 5.04
CA GLN A 164 4.08 -13.12 5.59
C GLN A 164 3.54 -14.12 4.58
N GLU A 165 4.06 -15.35 4.61
CA GLU A 165 3.58 -16.44 3.74
C GLU A 165 2.13 -16.78 4.00
N ARG A 166 1.73 -16.80 5.29
CA ARG A 166 0.34 -16.88 5.71
C ARG A 166 -0.54 -15.88 4.96
N THR A 167 -0.17 -14.60 4.96
CA THR A 167 -0.98 -13.56 4.32
C THR A 167 -1.04 -13.80 2.82
N MET A 168 0.10 -14.07 2.18
CA MET A 168 0.14 -14.33 0.73
C MET A 168 -0.63 -15.58 0.30
N ALA A 169 -0.68 -16.62 1.12
CA ALA A 169 -1.38 -17.87 0.80
C ALA A 169 -2.90 -17.67 0.65
N ASP A 170 -3.46 -16.68 1.34
CA ASP A 170 -4.90 -16.39 1.32
C ASP A 170 -5.29 -15.35 0.25
N LEU A 171 -4.32 -14.66 -0.36
CA LEU A 171 -4.59 -13.62 -1.33
C LEU A 171 -4.81 -14.19 -2.74
N PRO A 172 -5.84 -13.71 -3.47
CA PRO A 172 -5.97 -14.02 -4.89
C PRO A 172 -4.70 -13.64 -5.65
N ASN A 173 -4.19 -14.55 -6.45
CA ASN A 173 -2.91 -14.38 -7.13
C ASN A 173 -2.93 -15.01 -8.51
N LEU A 174 -1.98 -14.56 -9.32
CA LEU A 174 -1.78 -15.07 -10.67
C LEU A 174 -0.28 -15.11 -10.95
N ALA A 175 0.16 -16.14 -11.65
CA ALA A 175 1.55 -16.34 -12.04
C ALA A 175 1.68 -16.81 -13.49
N ILE A 176 2.86 -16.58 -14.05
CA ILE A 176 3.28 -17.09 -15.35
C ILE A 176 4.45 -18.05 -15.13
N PHE A 177 4.37 -19.23 -15.73
CA PHE A 177 5.38 -20.28 -15.66
C PHE A 177 5.99 -20.57 -17.04
N PRO A 178 7.26 -20.99 -17.10
CA PRO A 178 7.94 -21.33 -18.36
C PRO A 178 7.53 -22.69 -18.94
N SER A 179 6.86 -23.54 -18.16
CA SER A 179 6.38 -24.85 -18.61
C SER A 179 5.27 -25.38 -17.67
N LYS A 180 4.61 -26.49 -18.06
CA LYS A 180 3.60 -27.19 -17.24
C LYS A 180 4.17 -28.04 -16.09
N LEU A 181 5.49 -28.01 -15.87
CA LEU A 181 6.10 -28.79 -14.78
C LEU A 181 5.67 -28.22 -13.43
N ALA A 182 5.17 -29.08 -12.54
CA ALA A 182 4.74 -28.71 -11.20
C ALA A 182 5.87 -28.09 -10.32
N THR A 183 7.12 -28.27 -10.74
CA THR A 183 8.33 -27.75 -10.07
C THR A 183 8.88 -26.48 -10.72
N ALA A 184 8.27 -25.98 -11.80
CA ALA A 184 8.79 -24.80 -12.48
C ALA A 184 8.63 -23.56 -11.59
N ALA A 185 9.71 -22.80 -11.41
CA ALA A 185 9.63 -21.51 -10.76
C ALA A 185 8.80 -20.54 -11.62
N PRO A 186 7.90 -19.72 -11.02
CA PRO A 186 7.20 -18.68 -11.74
C PRO A 186 8.20 -17.60 -12.20
N ILE A 187 7.98 -17.05 -13.39
CA ILE A 187 8.81 -15.98 -13.98
C ILE A 187 8.16 -14.59 -13.85
N ALA A 188 6.88 -14.56 -13.51
CA ALA A 188 6.14 -13.35 -13.19
C ALA A 188 4.96 -13.71 -12.28
N TRP A 189 4.57 -12.80 -11.41
CA TRP A 189 3.41 -12.96 -10.53
C TRP A 189 2.84 -11.62 -10.10
N ALA A 190 1.61 -11.65 -9.60
CA ALA A 190 0.97 -10.55 -8.89
C ALA A 190 -0.11 -11.09 -7.94
N PHE A 191 -0.50 -10.26 -6.97
CA PHE A 191 -1.54 -10.54 -6.00
C PHE A 191 -2.55 -9.41 -5.99
N VAL A 192 -3.77 -9.71 -5.56
CA VAL A 192 -4.76 -8.72 -5.11
C VAL A 192 -4.58 -8.56 -3.60
N GLY A 193 -4.28 -7.35 -3.14
CA GLY A 193 -4.12 -7.02 -1.73
C GLY A 193 -5.45 -7.07 -0.96
N LEU A 194 -5.38 -7.02 0.37
CA LEU A 194 -6.56 -7.02 1.25
C LEU A 194 -7.50 -5.84 0.98
N ASP A 195 -6.95 -4.70 0.52
CA ASP A 195 -7.70 -3.52 0.12
C ASP A 195 -8.20 -3.57 -1.33
N GLY A 196 -7.96 -4.66 -2.07
CA GLY A 196 -8.29 -4.79 -3.49
C GLY A 196 -7.24 -4.19 -4.43
N SER A 197 -6.07 -3.80 -3.91
CA SER A 197 -5.00 -3.22 -4.73
C SER A 197 -4.19 -4.26 -5.51
N LEU A 198 -3.62 -3.87 -6.65
CA LEU A 198 -2.51 -4.62 -7.26
C LEU A 198 -1.30 -4.57 -6.33
N THR A 199 -0.86 -5.74 -5.85
CA THR A 199 0.28 -5.85 -4.94
C THR A 199 1.26 -6.93 -5.37
N THR A 200 2.53 -6.78 -4.97
CA THR A 200 3.62 -7.74 -5.24
C THR A 200 3.77 -8.11 -6.73
N LEU A 201 3.47 -7.19 -7.66
CA LEU A 201 3.71 -7.41 -9.08
C LEU A 201 5.21 -7.55 -9.34
N HIS A 202 5.61 -8.64 -9.96
CA HIS A 202 6.99 -8.89 -10.34
C HIS A 202 7.07 -9.57 -11.70
N VAL A 203 8.13 -9.23 -12.45
CA VAL A 203 8.58 -9.94 -13.63
C VAL A 203 10.09 -10.10 -13.50
N GLU A 204 10.57 -11.33 -13.62
CA GLU A 204 11.99 -11.64 -13.55
C GLU A 204 12.75 -10.84 -14.63
N PRO A 205 13.96 -10.29 -14.33
CA PRO A 205 14.64 -9.32 -15.18
C PRO A 205 14.76 -9.72 -16.66
N GLU A 206 15.12 -10.98 -16.94
CA GLU A 206 15.31 -11.53 -18.28
C GLU A 206 14.02 -11.70 -19.11
N TRP A 207 12.86 -11.60 -18.44
CA TRP A 207 11.53 -11.68 -19.04
C TRP A 207 10.84 -10.30 -19.17
N ARG A 208 11.47 -9.23 -18.70
CA ARG A 208 10.95 -7.85 -18.81
C ARG A 208 10.93 -7.37 -20.27
N GLY A 209 10.15 -6.33 -20.52
CA GLY A 209 9.99 -5.74 -21.86
C GLY A 209 9.11 -6.57 -22.82
N ARG A 210 8.58 -7.72 -22.38
CA ARG A 210 7.75 -8.63 -23.20
C ARG A 210 6.24 -8.48 -22.98
N GLY A 211 5.81 -7.42 -22.28
CA GLY A 211 4.40 -7.17 -21.98
C GLY A 211 3.80 -8.04 -20.85
N LEU A 212 4.58 -8.88 -20.17
CA LEU A 212 4.07 -9.81 -19.16
C LEU A 212 3.37 -9.11 -17.98
N ALA A 213 3.92 -7.99 -17.50
CA ALA A 213 3.28 -7.21 -16.43
C ALA A 213 1.88 -6.71 -16.84
N LYS A 214 1.73 -6.24 -18.09
CA LYS A 214 0.44 -5.79 -18.62
C LYS A 214 -0.56 -6.93 -18.74
N ALA A 215 -0.09 -8.07 -19.25
CA ALA A 215 -0.91 -9.27 -19.39
C ALA A 215 -1.39 -9.76 -18.02
N MET A 216 -0.47 -9.83 -17.05
CA MET A 216 -0.74 -10.23 -15.68
C MET A 216 -1.76 -9.33 -15.01
N THR A 217 -1.52 -8.01 -14.97
CA THR A 217 -2.40 -7.06 -14.28
C THR A 217 -3.81 -7.08 -14.86
N THR A 218 -3.94 -7.12 -16.19
CA THR A 218 -5.25 -7.13 -16.83
C THR A 218 -6.01 -8.43 -16.54
N LYS A 219 -5.33 -9.58 -16.60
CA LYS A 219 -5.96 -10.88 -16.30
C LYS A 219 -6.32 -10.99 -14.82
N LEU A 220 -5.42 -10.59 -13.92
CA LEU A 220 -5.65 -10.57 -12.47
C LEU A 220 -6.88 -9.72 -12.14
N PHE A 221 -6.97 -8.50 -12.66
CA PHE A 221 -8.13 -7.65 -12.42
C PHE A 221 -9.42 -8.26 -12.98
N ARG A 222 -9.40 -8.84 -14.18
CA ARG A 222 -10.61 -9.40 -14.79
C ARG A 222 -11.11 -10.69 -14.14
N GLU A 223 -10.22 -11.50 -13.60
CA GLU A 223 -10.54 -12.88 -13.21
C GLU A 223 -10.33 -13.19 -11.73
N CYS A 224 -9.61 -12.33 -10.99
CA CYS A 224 -9.25 -12.61 -9.59
C CYS A 224 -9.79 -11.56 -8.60
N MET A 225 -10.67 -10.65 -9.05
CA MET A 225 -11.21 -9.55 -8.23
C MET A 225 -12.71 -9.60 -7.99
N ASP A 226 -13.43 -10.62 -8.46
CA ASP A 226 -14.91 -10.63 -8.39
C ASP A 226 -15.48 -10.50 -6.96
N GLY A 227 -14.74 -10.92 -5.92
CA GLY A 227 -15.14 -10.73 -4.51
C GLY A 227 -14.93 -9.32 -3.94
N PHE A 228 -14.31 -8.40 -4.69
CA PHE A 228 -14.02 -7.03 -4.24
C PHE A 228 -15.01 -5.99 -4.75
N TRP A 229 -15.99 -6.41 -5.57
CA TRP A 229 -17.03 -5.54 -6.09
C TRP A 229 -18.40 -5.95 -5.55
N GLU A 230 -19.23 -4.94 -5.29
CA GLU A 230 -20.64 -5.18 -4.98
C GLU A 230 -21.35 -5.79 -6.19
N GLU A 231 -22.30 -6.69 -5.92
CA GLU A 231 -23.10 -7.31 -6.96
C GLU A 231 -23.92 -6.25 -7.73
N GLY A 232 -23.90 -6.34 -9.06
CA GLY A 232 -24.65 -5.42 -9.92
C GLY A 232 -24.01 -4.04 -10.13
N VAL A 233 -22.82 -3.77 -9.57
CA VAL A 233 -22.11 -2.51 -9.85
C VAL A 233 -21.76 -2.43 -11.34
N ARG A 234 -22.14 -1.31 -11.98
CA ARG A 234 -21.92 -1.10 -13.43
C ARG A 234 -20.45 -1.01 -13.80
N THR A 235 -19.68 -0.30 -12.97
CA THR A 235 -18.25 -0.06 -13.21
C THR A 235 -17.44 -0.82 -12.18
N LYS A 236 -16.61 -1.74 -12.65
CA LYS A 236 -15.66 -2.50 -11.84
C LYS A 236 -14.35 -1.73 -11.77
N TRP A 237 -14.10 -1.07 -10.63
CA TRP A 237 -12.89 -0.30 -10.39
C TRP A 237 -11.79 -1.16 -9.77
N ALA A 238 -10.59 -1.10 -10.31
CA ALA A 238 -9.39 -1.64 -9.68
C ALA A 238 -8.42 -0.50 -9.37
N HIS A 239 -7.47 -0.74 -8.46
CA HIS A 239 -6.42 0.23 -8.18
C HIS A 239 -5.09 -0.44 -7.88
N GLY A 240 -4.03 0.35 -7.83
CA GLY A 240 -2.70 -0.09 -7.45
C GLY A 240 -1.83 1.09 -7.06
N TYR A 241 -0.84 0.82 -6.22
CA TYR A 241 0.04 1.86 -5.70
C TYR A 241 1.41 1.76 -6.36
N VAL A 242 1.89 2.90 -6.83
CA VAL A 242 3.23 3.02 -7.42
C VAL A 242 3.96 4.11 -6.69
N VAL A 243 5.04 3.75 -6.00
CA VAL A 243 5.91 4.73 -5.34
C VAL A 243 6.38 5.78 -6.35
N VAL A 244 6.31 7.05 -5.98
CA VAL A 244 6.76 8.16 -6.82
C VAL A 244 8.25 7.97 -7.14
N GLY A 245 8.61 8.13 -8.42
CA GLY A 245 9.93 7.83 -8.97
C GLY A 245 10.06 6.43 -9.60
N ASN A 246 9.12 5.50 -9.37
CA ASN A 246 9.09 4.23 -10.09
C ASN A 246 8.45 4.37 -11.48
N GLU A 247 9.19 5.02 -12.38
CA GLU A 247 8.72 5.36 -13.73
C GLU A 247 8.37 4.15 -14.59
N ALA A 248 9.03 3.00 -14.36
CA ALA A 248 8.72 1.77 -15.09
C ALA A 248 7.29 1.29 -14.77
N SER A 249 6.93 1.28 -13.48
CA SER A 249 5.59 0.85 -13.04
C SER A 249 4.54 1.91 -13.38
N ALA A 250 4.86 3.20 -13.24
CA ALA A 250 3.96 4.28 -13.62
C ALA A 250 3.60 4.26 -15.12
N ARG A 251 4.60 4.07 -16.00
CA ARG A 251 4.35 3.90 -17.44
C ARG A 251 3.52 2.64 -17.74
N MET A 252 3.78 1.55 -17.02
CA MET A 252 3.00 0.32 -17.15
C MET A 252 1.52 0.58 -16.81
N CYS A 253 1.23 1.17 -15.65
CA CYS A 253 -0.13 1.52 -15.23
C CYS A 253 -0.83 2.45 -16.22
N ARG A 254 -0.19 3.55 -16.66
CA ARG A 254 -0.75 4.47 -17.66
C ARG A 254 -1.06 3.76 -18.98
N SER A 255 -0.20 2.84 -19.41
CA SER A 255 -0.42 2.09 -20.66
C SER A 255 -1.58 1.08 -20.59
N LEU A 256 -2.09 0.80 -19.39
CA LEU A 256 -3.30 0.02 -19.17
C LEU A 256 -4.56 0.90 -19.02
N GLY A 257 -4.45 2.21 -19.28
CA GLY A 257 -5.54 3.17 -19.07
C GLY A 257 -5.67 3.64 -17.62
N GLY A 258 -4.72 3.28 -16.74
CA GLY A 258 -4.75 3.71 -15.35
C GLY A 258 -4.51 5.21 -15.20
N ASN A 259 -5.33 5.86 -14.37
CA ASN A 259 -5.17 7.26 -14.00
C ASN A 259 -4.52 7.39 -12.62
N ALA A 260 -3.45 8.19 -12.50
CA ALA A 260 -2.87 8.54 -11.20
C ALA A 260 -3.75 9.62 -10.54
N ALA A 261 -4.67 9.19 -9.67
CA ALA A 261 -5.76 10.02 -9.21
C ALA A 261 -5.41 10.90 -7.99
N TRP A 262 -4.58 10.39 -7.07
CA TRP A 262 -4.06 11.10 -5.90
C TRP A 262 -2.80 10.41 -5.36
N GLU A 263 -2.13 11.03 -4.39
CA GLU A 263 -1.03 10.40 -3.66
C GLU A 263 -1.49 9.82 -2.30
N CYS A 264 -0.87 8.72 -1.92
CA CYS A 264 -1.08 8.07 -0.64
C CYS A 264 0.23 7.59 0.01
N TYR A 265 0.16 7.31 1.31
CA TYR A 265 1.33 7.05 2.15
C TYR A 265 1.11 5.83 3.06
N TRP A 266 2.21 5.17 3.43
CA TRP A 266 2.22 4.13 4.45
C TRP A 266 2.81 4.70 5.74
N LEU A 267 1.94 5.28 6.57
CA LEU A 267 2.34 6.01 7.75
C LEU A 267 2.47 5.09 8.96
N ARG A 268 3.52 5.30 9.73
CA ARG A 268 3.65 4.72 11.07
C ARG A 268 3.05 5.69 12.06
N VAL A 269 1.95 5.29 12.66
CA VAL A 269 1.21 6.06 13.67
C VAL A 269 1.59 5.54 15.05
N ASP A 270 2.04 6.46 15.90
CA ASP A 270 2.46 6.22 17.27
C ASP A 270 1.27 6.37 18.22
N LEU A 271 0.79 5.24 18.71
CA LEU A 271 -0.32 5.15 19.65
C LEU A 271 0.11 5.48 21.09
N GLY A 272 1.41 5.50 21.40
CA GLY A 272 1.95 5.90 22.69
C GLY A 272 2.04 7.42 22.87
N LYS A 273 2.15 8.17 21.76
CA LYS A 273 2.23 9.64 21.80
C LYS A 273 0.94 10.29 22.32
N GLY A 274 1.11 11.30 23.16
CA GLY A 274 0.07 12.30 23.44
C GLY A 274 -0.19 13.18 22.22
N TYR A 275 -1.33 13.87 22.22
CA TYR A 275 -1.65 14.80 21.13
C TYR A 275 -0.94 16.14 21.33
N ASN A 276 -0.55 16.76 20.22
CA ASN A 276 -0.12 18.16 20.24
C ASN A 276 -1.28 19.04 20.74
N MET A 277 -1.07 19.69 21.88
CA MET A 277 -1.95 20.74 22.37
C MET A 277 -1.59 22.03 21.63
N ALA A 278 -2.21 22.29 20.48
CA ALA A 278 -2.00 23.55 19.77
C ALA A 278 -3.19 24.50 19.99
N SER A 279 -3.09 25.31 21.04
CA SER A 279 -3.72 26.63 21.09
C SER A 279 -2.99 27.57 20.13
N GLY A 280 -3.59 27.85 18.96
CA GLY A 280 -3.44 29.11 18.22
C GLY A 280 -2.07 29.71 17.87
N ALA A 281 -0.93 29.09 18.17
CA ALA A 281 0.38 29.71 18.00
C ALA A 281 1.12 29.16 16.78
N ASN A 282 1.42 30.09 15.87
CA ASN A 282 2.43 30.06 14.80
C ASN A 282 3.23 28.75 14.67
N ARG A 283 2.87 27.90 13.70
CA ARG A 283 3.72 26.78 13.28
C ARG A 283 4.86 27.36 12.45
N ASP A 284 6.04 27.48 13.04
CA ASP A 284 7.24 27.87 12.30
C ASP A 284 7.48 26.89 11.15
N ALA A 285 7.56 27.44 9.94
CA ALA A 285 7.81 26.74 8.68
C ALA A 285 9.28 26.25 8.54
N SER A 286 9.94 25.91 9.65
CA SER A 286 11.34 25.52 9.73
C SER A 286 11.56 24.02 9.90
N ASP A 287 10.50 23.23 10.11
CA ASP A 287 10.60 21.78 10.19
C ASP A 287 10.82 21.21 8.77
N GLU A 288 12.07 20.87 8.43
CA GLU A 288 12.49 20.40 7.09
C GLU A 288 11.65 19.23 6.58
N CYS A 289 11.12 18.40 7.48
CA CYS A 289 10.23 17.29 7.14
C CYS A 289 8.87 17.76 6.57
N PHE A 290 8.34 18.91 7.03
CA PHE A 290 7.13 19.51 6.47
C PHE A 290 7.36 20.13 5.09
N LYS A 291 8.60 20.53 4.77
CA LYS A 291 8.95 21.00 3.42
C LYS A 291 9.08 19.83 2.45
N GLU A 292 9.67 18.70 2.86
CA GLU A 292 9.78 17.51 2.00
C GLU A 292 8.42 16.92 1.61
N ILE A 293 7.41 16.98 2.49
CA ILE A 293 6.04 16.50 2.19
C ILE A 293 5.25 17.48 1.30
N ARG A 294 5.67 18.76 1.20
CA ARG A 294 4.99 19.80 0.40
C ARG A 294 5.75 20.24 -0.86
N ALA A 295 7.01 19.82 -1.03
CA ALA A 295 7.89 20.25 -2.12
C ALA A 295 8.02 19.21 -3.25
N VAL A 296 7.17 18.18 -3.27
CA VAL A 296 7.00 17.23 -4.38
C VAL A 296 5.66 17.48 -5.05
#